data_AF-A0A3N0UYL5-F1
#
_entry.id   AF-A0A3N0UYL5-F1
#
_cell.length_a   1.000
_cell.length_b   1.000
_cell.length_c   1.000
_cell.angle_alpha   90.00
_cell.angle_beta   90.00
_cell.angle_gamma   90.00
#
_symmetry.space_group_name_H-M   'P 1'
#
loop_
_entity.id
_entity.type
_entity.pdbx_description
1 polymer ?
#
loop_
_entity_poly.entity_id
_entity_poly.type
_entity_poly.pdbx_seq_one_letter_code
_entity_poly.pdbx_strand_id
1 'polypeptide(L)'
;MSEQLLFLTGKLAEKSLHRVLQQLQPSQPWQYRIHQIGVSVAALMTPQLIARRLPSTGDAQRMILPGLCQGDLSLLEQKYGIPVERGPVDLKDLPQYFGRGGKAPDLSGQDVMIFAEIVEAPQLNIEQILARARHYQQQGADVIDLGCLPGVPFPHLAEAIQSLKAAGYRVSVDSLDSSDLLLAGKHGADFLLSLNEKTLWIADEVPSVPVLIPARPRSLPSLYRAIEAMQNKGLPFIADPILDPIPFGFAESIVRYHKLRKRYPDITVMMGVGNLTELTDADTTGINAMLFGVITELKLNAVLTTAVSAHASQAVSEADQARRIMYAAREDGRLPRGYSDALLALHDRRPFPYTAEEIAELATAIKDPSFRIQVSGDGIHIYNRDGEHVATDPFELYPYLGVADDASHAFYLGVELARAQIAWQLKKRYSQDEPLSWGCSAEALDAAGKVAHRDASLQEQRARNKEKG
;
A
#
# COMPACT_ATOMS: atom_id res chain seq x y z
N MET A 1 3.70 37.74 1.67
CA MET A 1 2.71 37.95 0.59
C MET A 1 1.89 36.67 0.49
N SER A 2 0.57 36.78 0.34
CA SER A 2 -0.31 35.62 0.21
C SER A 2 -0.13 35.00 -1.17
N GLU A 3 0.10 33.69 -1.23
CA GLU A 3 0.19 32.96 -2.51
C GLU A 3 -1.15 33.05 -3.27
N GLN A 4 -1.12 33.18 -4.59
CA GLN A 4 -2.32 33.20 -5.45
C GLN A 4 -2.45 31.86 -6.20
N LEU A 5 -3.46 31.07 -5.85
CA LEU A 5 -3.71 29.74 -6.44
C LEU A 5 -4.81 29.79 -7.51
N LEU A 6 -4.63 29.09 -8.62
CA LEU A 6 -5.66 28.87 -9.63
C LEU A 6 -6.12 27.41 -9.63
N PHE A 7 -7.38 27.15 -9.27
CA PHE A 7 -7.98 25.83 -9.35
C PHE A 7 -8.74 25.67 -10.66
N LEU A 8 -8.46 24.59 -11.39
CA LEU A 8 -9.25 24.22 -12.57
C LEU A 8 -10.30 23.17 -12.20
N THR A 9 -11.51 23.32 -12.72
CA THR A 9 -12.62 22.39 -12.42
C THR A 9 -13.60 22.21 -13.58
N GLY A 10 -14.37 21.13 -13.50
CA GLY A 10 -15.47 20.82 -14.42
C GLY A 10 -16.78 21.38 -13.88
N LYS A 11 -17.81 21.43 -14.73
CA LYS A 11 -19.12 22.00 -14.40
C LYS A 11 -19.75 21.36 -13.17
N LEU A 12 -19.68 20.04 -13.04
CA LEU A 12 -20.34 19.32 -11.94
C LEU A 12 -19.63 19.49 -10.59
N ALA A 13 -18.31 19.73 -10.60
CA ALA A 13 -17.51 19.83 -9.39
C ALA A 13 -17.39 21.28 -8.86
N GLU A 14 -17.76 22.29 -9.66
CA GLU A 14 -17.54 23.71 -9.35
C GLU A 14 -18.16 24.16 -8.03
N LYS A 15 -19.46 23.91 -7.82
CA LYS A 15 -20.16 24.28 -6.57
C LYS A 15 -19.53 23.61 -5.34
N SER A 16 -19.20 22.32 -5.46
CA SER A 16 -18.59 21.54 -4.37
C SER A 16 -17.17 22.04 -4.06
N LEU A 17 -16.40 22.38 -5.09
CA LEU A 17 -15.06 22.96 -4.94
C LEU A 17 -15.10 24.31 -4.22
N HIS A 18 -16.05 25.20 -4.55
CA HIS A 18 -16.28 26.44 -3.81
C HIS A 18 -16.55 26.17 -2.33
N ARG A 19 -17.45 25.23 -2.01
CA ARG A 19 -17.81 24.87 -0.63
C ARG A 19 -16.60 24.36 0.15
N VAL A 20 -15.80 23.46 -0.44
CA VAL A 20 -14.58 22.93 0.20
C VAL A 20 -13.56 24.03 0.43
N LEU A 21 -13.26 24.84 -0.59
CA LEU A 21 -12.26 25.90 -0.49
C LEU A 21 -12.64 26.99 0.51
N GLN A 22 -13.93 27.30 0.67
CA GLN A 22 -14.43 28.22 1.71
C GLN A 22 -14.27 27.69 3.13
N GLN A 23 -14.33 26.36 3.31
CA GLN A 23 -14.15 25.71 4.61
C GLN A 23 -12.68 25.50 4.98
N LEU A 24 -11.76 25.68 4.02
CA LEU A 24 -10.33 25.60 4.31
C LEU A 24 -9.90 26.76 5.20
N GLN A 25 -9.31 26.43 6.34
CA GLN A 25 -8.58 27.35 7.20
C GLN A 25 -7.09 27.04 7.05
N PRO A 26 -6.43 27.56 6.00
CA PRO A 26 -5.05 27.19 5.74
C PRO A 26 -4.13 27.77 6.81
N SER A 27 -3.14 26.97 7.21
CA SER A 27 -2.10 27.36 8.16
C SER A 27 -1.16 28.46 7.62
N GLN A 28 -1.16 28.68 6.29
CA GLN A 28 -0.52 29.82 5.64
C GLN A 28 -1.54 30.60 4.81
N PRO A 29 -1.52 31.93 4.81
CA PRO A 29 -2.49 32.73 4.07
C PRO A 29 -2.23 32.64 2.56
N TRP A 30 -3.19 32.09 1.82
CA TRP A 30 -3.25 32.13 0.37
C TRP A 30 -4.64 32.56 -0.10
N GLN A 31 -4.69 33.10 -1.32
CA GLN A 31 -5.90 33.47 -2.03
C GLN A 31 -6.06 32.53 -3.23
N TYR A 32 -7.29 32.41 -3.72
CA TYR A 32 -7.58 31.49 -4.80
C TYR A 32 -8.59 32.04 -5.80
N ARG A 33 -8.48 31.57 -7.05
CA ARG A 33 -9.48 31.70 -8.09
C ARG A 33 -9.84 30.33 -8.63
N ILE A 34 -11.10 30.15 -9.01
CA ILE A 34 -11.59 28.94 -9.67
C ILE A 34 -11.88 29.27 -11.12
N HIS A 35 -11.47 28.38 -12.04
CA HIS A 35 -11.80 28.50 -13.45
C HIS A 35 -12.39 27.20 -13.99
N GLN A 36 -13.62 27.28 -14.48
CA GLN A 36 -14.33 26.16 -15.07
C GLN A 36 -13.91 25.97 -16.55
N ILE A 37 -13.32 24.83 -16.90
CA ILE A 37 -12.74 24.56 -18.24
C ILE A 37 -13.80 24.21 -19.31
N GLY A 38 -15.09 24.28 -18.98
CA GLY A 38 -16.19 23.98 -19.91
C GLY A 38 -16.33 22.49 -20.25
N VAL A 39 -15.85 21.60 -19.38
CA VAL A 39 -16.13 20.14 -19.42
C VAL A 39 -17.09 19.78 -18.29
N SER A 40 -17.86 18.71 -18.46
CA SER A 40 -18.78 18.25 -17.41
C SER A 40 -18.06 17.63 -16.22
N VAL A 41 -17.06 16.77 -16.47
CA VAL A 41 -16.32 16.00 -15.44
C VAL A 41 -14.80 16.17 -15.58
N ALA A 42 -14.10 16.02 -14.45
CA ALA A 42 -12.65 16.19 -14.35
C ALA A 42 -11.83 15.20 -15.20
N ALA A 43 -12.28 13.95 -15.32
CA ALA A 43 -11.58 12.91 -16.10
C ALA A 43 -11.47 13.22 -17.60
N LEU A 44 -12.25 14.16 -18.12
CA LEU A 44 -12.16 14.62 -19.52
C LEU A 44 -11.14 15.74 -19.72
N MET A 45 -10.49 16.22 -18.66
CA MET A 45 -9.46 17.25 -18.76
C MET A 45 -8.12 16.67 -19.16
N THR A 46 -7.54 17.26 -20.20
CA THR A 46 -6.15 17.03 -20.60
C THR A 46 -5.38 18.35 -20.65
N PRO A 47 -4.05 18.32 -20.49
CA PRO A 47 -3.19 19.48 -20.69
C PRO A 47 -3.46 20.22 -22.01
N GLN A 48 -3.69 19.51 -23.11
CA GLN A 48 -3.98 20.13 -24.41
C GLN A 48 -5.33 20.87 -24.41
N LEU A 49 -6.35 20.28 -23.77
CA LEU A 49 -7.67 20.92 -23.65
C LEU A 49 -7.60 22.18 -22.78
N ILE A 50 -6.90 22.10 -21.65
CA ILE A 50 -6.67 23.21 -20.74
C ILE A 50 -5.92 24.33 -21.46
N ALA A 51 -4.83 24.00 -22.16
CA ALA A 51 -4.06 24.96 -22.94
C ALA A 51 -4.93 25.67 -23.99
N ARG A 52 -5.90 24.99 -24.61
CA ARG A 52 -6.80 25.61 -25.59
C ARG A 52 -7.85 26.51 -24.96
N ARG A 53 -8.35 26.18 -23.77
CA ARG A 53 -9.53 26.81 -23.17
C ARG A 53 -9.24 27.83 -22.08
N LEU A 54 -8.07 27.76 -21.45
CA LEU A 54 -7.60 28.74 -20.48
C LEU A 54 -6.74 29.80 -21.23
N PRO A 55 -7.20 31.05 -21.37
CA PRO A 55 -6.45 32.06 -22.12
C PRO A 55 -5.27 32.62 -21.33
N SER A 56 -5.41 32.78 -20.01
CA SER A 56 -4.38 33.35 -19.12
C SER A 56 -4.56 32.85 -17.70
N THR A 57 -3.47 32.79 -16.95
CA THR A 57 -3.44 32.51 -15.51
C THR A 57 -3.58 33.76 -14.65
N GLY A 58 -3.55 34.97 -15.24
CA GLY A 58 -3.60 36.23 -14.50
C GLY A 58 -2.44 36.38 -13.52
N ASP A 59 -2.77 36.66 -12.25
CA ASP A 59 -1.82 36.82 -11.14
C ASP A 59 -1.50 35.51 -10.38
N ALA A 60 -2.01 34.37 -10.86
CA ALA A 60 -1.81 33.10 -10.18
C ALA A 60 -0.32 32.70 -10.20
N GLN A 61 0.18 32.29 -9.06
CA GLN A 61 1.56 31.82 -8.87
C GLN A 61 1.67 30.30 -8.98
N ARG A 62 0.54 29.59 -8.85
CA ARG A 62 0.46 28.14 -8.98
C ARG A 62 -0.92 27.70 -9.49
N MET A 63 -0.94 26.63 -10.28
CA MET A 63 -2.17 26.02 -10.79
C MET A 63 -2.40 24.63 -10.18
N ILE A 64 -3.59 24.39 -9.65
CA ILE A 64 -4.02 23.10 -9.11
C ILE A 64 -5.07 22.48 -10.05
N LEU A 65 -4.75 21.33 -10.61
CA LEU A 65 -5.64 20.53 -11.45
C LEU A 65 -6.35 19.46 -10.63
N PRO A 66 -7.52 18.95 -11.06
CA PRO A 66 -8.09 17.75 -10.47
C PRO A 66 -7.14 16.55 -10.61
N GLY A 67 -7.08 15.66 -9.61
CA GLY A 67 -6.17 14.51 -9.62
C GLY A 67 -6.39 13.56 -10.80
N LEU A 68 -7.62 13.51 -11.35
CA LEU A 68 -7.98 12.69 -12.52
C LEU A 68 -7.54 13.30 -13.86
N CYS A 69 -6.91 14.48 -13.89
CA CYS A 69 -6.42 15.06 -15.14
C CYS A 69 -5.26 14.23 -15.72
N GLN A 70 -5.44 13.68 -16.92
CA GLN A 70 -4.46 12.79 -17.55
C GLN A 70 -3.53 13.54 -18.52
N GLY A 71 -2.24 13.14 -18.56
CA GLY A 71 -1.25 13.65 -19.53
C GLY A 71 -0.05 14.37 -18.88
N ASP A 72 0.90 14.80 -19.70
CA ASP A 72 2.09 15.53 -19.25
C ASP A 72 1.77 16.98 -18.90
N LEU A 73 2.04 17.38 -17.65
CA LEU A 73 1.77 18.74 -17.15
C LEU A 73 2.83 19.75 -17.60
N SER A 74 4.00 19.29 -18.04
CA SER A 74 5.11 20.15 -18.49
C SER A 74 4.66 21.10 -19.60
N LEU A 75 3.70 20.69 -20.43
CA LEU A 75 3.07 21.53 -21.45
C LEU A 75 2.43 22.79 -20.86
N LEU A 76 1.75 22.67 -19.73
CA LEU A 76 1.06 23.78 -19.06
C LEU A 76 2.05 24.68 -18.34
N GLU A 77 3.05 24.08 -17.68
CA GLU A 77 4.13 24.82 -17.02
C GLU A 77 4.91 25.68 -18.02
N GLN A 78 5.29 25.10 -19.17
CA GLN A 78 5.97 25.83 -20.24
C GLN A 78 5.11 26.96 -20.82
N LYS A 79 3.80 26.72 -20.97
CA LYS A 79 2.88 27.72 -21.54
C LYS A 79 2.65 28.90 -20.60
N TYR A 80 2.44 28.64 -19.32
CA TYR A 80 2.00 29.68 -18.36
C TYR A 80 3.12 30.19 -17.46
N GLY A 81 4.29 29.56 -17.44
CA GLY A 81 5.44 29.99 -16.65
C GLY A 81 5.24 29.88 -15.13
N ILE A 82 4.27 29.08 -14.69
CA ILE A 82 3.97 28.81 -13.28
C ILE A 82 3.93 27.30 -13.02
N PRO A 83 4.26 26.84 -11.79
CA PRO A 83 4.14 25.43 -11.44
C PRO A 83 2.69 24.94 -11.57
N VAL A 84 2.53 23.73 -12.11
CA VAL A 84 1.24 23.09 -12.31
C VAL A 84 1.24 21.73 -11.64
N GLU A 85 0.38 21.53 -10.65
CA GLU A 85 0.30 20.28 -9.90
C GLU A 85 -1.10 19.68 -9.93
N ARG A 86 -1.16 18.36 -9.75
CA ARG A 86 -2.41 17.65 -9.51
C ARG A 86 -2.73 17.74 -8.02
N GLY A 87 -3.94 18.22 -7.73
CA GLY A 87 -4.57 18.02 -6.44
C GLY A 87 -5.04 16.56 -6.26
N PRO A 88 -5.79 16.29 -5.17
CA PRO A 88 -6.34 14.97 -4.93
C PRO A 88 -7.34 14.54 -6.01
N VAL A 89 -7.54 13.22 -6.13
CA VAL A 89 -8.55 12.61 -7.02
C VAL A 89 -9.94 13.12 -6.68
N ASP A 90 -10.29 13.12 -5.40
CA ASP A 90 -11.51 13.72 -4.88
C ASP A 90 -11.20 15.08 -4.23
N LEU A 91 -11.93 16.11 -4.66
CA LEU A 91 -11.79 17.47 -4.12
C LEU A 91 -12.07 17.55 -2.61
N LYS A 92 -12.82 16.59 -2.04
CA LYS A 92 -13.10 16.53 -0.60
C LYS A 92 -11.84 16.22 0.23
N ASP A 93 -10.76 15.79 -0.42
CA ASP A 93 -9.47 15.54 0.22
C ASP A 93 -8.53 16.75 0.18
N LEU A 94 -8.94 17.88 -0.43
CA LEU A 94 -8.17 19.13 -0.45
C LEU A 94 -7.77 19.62 0.95
N PRO A 95 -8.59 19.52 2.01
CA PRO A 95 -8.16 19.87 3.37
C PRO A 95 -6.97 19.07 3.87
N GLN A 96 -6.91 17.77 3.57
CA GLN A 96 -5.77 16.93 3.96
C GLN A 96 -4.54 17.27 3.12
N TYR A 97 -4.74 17.49 1.82
CA TYR A 97 -3.68 17.90 0.89
C TYR A 97 -3.00 19.20 1.36
N PHE A 98 -3.76 20.27 1.63
CA PHE A 98 -3.21 21.53 2.12
C PHE A 98 -2.74 21.48 3.58
N GLY A 99 -3.35 20.66 4.44
CA GLY A 99 -2.87 20.44 5.81
C GLY A 99 -1.45 19.86 5.88
N ARG A 100 -0.96 19.27 4.79
CA ARG A 100 0.42 18.77 4.62
C ARG A 100 1.28 19.67 3.73
N GLY A 101 0.89 20.93 3.53
CA GLY A 101 1.63 21.86 2.69
C GLY A 101 1.46 21.62 1.18
N GLY A 102 0.39 20.92 0.77
CA GLY A 102 0.05 20.68 -0.63
C GLY A 102 0.95 19.65 -1.32
N LYS A 103 1.62 18.77 -0.58
CA LYS A 103 2.48 17.73 -1.16
C LYS A 103 2.05 16.34 -0.72
N ALA A 104 2.16 15.39 -1.64
CA ALA A 104 2.02 13.98 -1.31
C ALA A 104 3.15 13.56 -0.35
N PRO A 105 2.90 12.61 0.56
CA PRO A 105 3.92 12.14 1.50
C PRO A 105 5.04 11.41 0.74
N ASP A 106 6.30 11.69 1.08
CA ASP A 106 7.44 10.95 0.52
C ASP A 106 7.61 9.63 1.28
N LEU A 107 7.45 8.52 0.56
CA LEU A 107 7.58 7.15 1.08
C LEU A 107 8.76 6.40 0.42
N SER A 108 9.67 7.13 -0.22
CA SER A 108 10.84 6.54 -0.87
C SER A 108 11.88 6.03 0.14
N GLY A 109 11.98 6.69 1.31
CA GLY A 109 12.91 6.35 2.39
C GLY A 109 12.48 5.16 3.25
N GLN A 110 13.47 4.39 3.70
CA GLN A 110 13.34 3.28 4.64
C GLN A 110 14.72 2.97 5.27
N ASP A 111 14.75 2.43 6.48
CA ASP A 111 15.97 2.01 7.19
C ASP A 111 15.88 0.62 7.86
N VAL A 112 14.88 -0.17 7.47
CA VAL A 112 14.63 -1.53 7.98
C VAL A 112 14.69 -2.51 6.81
N MET A 113 15.70 -3.38 6.80
CA MET A 113 15.84 -4.42 5.78
C MET A 113 14.81 -5.53 5.97
N ILE A 114 14.19 -5.99 4.88
CA ILE A 114 13.26 -7.12 4.88
C ILE A 114 13.96 -8.37 4.35
N PHE A 115 14.05 -9.38 5.21
CA PHE A 115 14.41 -10.75 4.90
C PHE A 115 13.12 -11.51 4.66
N ALA A 116 12.86 -11.89 3.41
CA ALA A 116 11.67 -12.66 3.03
C ALA A 116 12.04 -14.13 2.90
N GLU A 117 11.46 -14.95 3.77
CA GLU A 117 11.81 -16.35 3.91
C GLU A 117 11.00 -17.26 2.98
N ILE A 118 11.72 -18.17 2.33
CA ILE A 118 11.20 -19.33 1.63
C ILE A 118 11.32 -20.52 2.59
N VAL A 119 10.31 -20.69 3.46
CA VAL A 119 10.33 -21.61 4.61
C VAL A 119 10.56 -23.08 4.20
N GLU A 120 10.05 -23.48 3.04
CA GLU A 120 10.11 -24.85 2.53
C GLU A 120 11.14 -25.00 1.40
N ALA A 121 12.20 -24.20 1.40
CA ALA A 121 13.20 -24.18 0.33
C ALA A 121 13.77 -25.56 -0.06
N PRO A 122 14.05 -26.51 0.87
CA PRO A 122 14.52 -27.86 0.51
C PRO A 122 13.55 -28.67 -0.36
N GLN A 123 12.26 -28.31 -0.37
CA GLN A 123 11.20 -29.02 -1.11
C GLN A 123 10.94 -28.43 -2.50
N LEU A 124 11.51 -27.26 -2.79
CA LEU A 124 11.34 -26.56 -4.04
C LEU A 124 12.50 -26.86 -4.98
N ASN A 125 12.26 -26.84 -6.29
CA ASN A 125 13.36 -26.82 -7.24
C ASN A 125 13.90 -25.38 -7.44
N ILE A 126 15.03 -25.26 -8.14
CA ILE A 126 15.70 -23.97 -8.39
C ILE A 126 14.78 -22.95 -9.09
N GLU A 127 13.98 -23.38 -10.06
CA GLU A 127 13.05 -22.49 -10.77
C GLU A 127 11.96 -21.94 -9.85
N GLN A 128 11.41 -22.77 -8.97
CA GLN A 128 10.42 -22.38 -7.97
C GLN A 128 11.02 -21.42 -6.93
N ILE A 129 12.25 -21.66 -6.47
CA ILE A 129 12.97 -20.75 -5.58
C ILE A 129 13.16 -19.39 -6.25
N LEU A 130 13.61 -19.35 -7.51
CA LEU A 130 13.79 -18.12 -8.27
C LEU A 130 12.48 -17.38 -8.54
N ALA A 131 11.38 -18.11 -8.79
CA ALA A 131 10.06 -17.52 -8.96
C ALA A 131 9.58 -16.85 -7.66
N ARG A 132 9.74 -17.53 -6.51
CA ARG A 132 9.38 -16.97 -5.20
C ARG A 132 10.26 -15.77 -4.83
N ALA A 133 11.56 -15.85 -5.09
CA ALA A 133 12.50 -14.75 -4.89
C ALA A 133 12.09 -13.50 -5.68
N ARG A 134 11.71 -13.67 -6.95
CA ARG A 134 11.23 -12.57 -7.80
C ARG A 134 9.96 -11.93 -7.24
N HIS A 135 9.02 -12.77 -6.81
CA HIS A 135 7.77 -12.31 -6.20
C HIS A 135 8.03 -11.49 -4.92
N TYR A 136 8.86 -11.99 -4.01
CA TYR A 136 9.21 -11.28 -2.79
C TYR A 136 9.99 -9.99 -3.04
N GLN A 137 10.90 -9.95 -4.03
CA GLN A 137 11.57 -8.71 -4.42
C GLN A 137 10.58 -7.67 -4.95
N GLN A 138 9.58 -8.08 -5.75
CA GLN A 138 8.51 -7.19 -6.22
C GLN A 138 7.64 -6.65 -5.08
N GLN A 139 7.47 -7.44 -4.01
CA GLN A 139 6.79 -7.02 -2.77
C GLN A 139 7.68 -6.17 -1.84
N GLY A 140 8.95 -5.95 -2.18
CA GLY A 140 9.85 -5.06 -1.42
C GLY A 140 10.88 -5.75 -0.53
N ALA A 141 11.08 -7.06 -0.65
CA ALA A 141 12.16 -7.75 0.06
C ALA A 141 13.56 -7.28 -0.38
N ASP A 142 14.47 -7.08 0.58
CA ASP A 142 15.87 -6.72 0.32
C ASP A 142 16.79 -7.95 0.27
N VAL A 143 16.42 -9.00 1.00
CA VAL A 143 17.16 -10.25 1.15
C VAL A 143 16.21 -11.43 1.01
N ILE A 144 16.60 -12.42 0.23
CA ILE A 144 15.87 -13.69 0.11
C ILE A 144 16.48 -14.68 1.09
N ASP A 145 15.68 -15.14 2.04
CA ASP A 145 16.09 -16.10 3.04
C ASP A 145 15.64 -17.51 2.65
N LEU A 146 16.57 -18.47 2.67
CA LEU A 146 16.30 -19.88 2.41
C LEU A 146 16.17 -20.59 3.77
N GLY A 147 14.92 -20.91 4.14
CA GLY A 147 14.62 -21.63 5.37
C GLY A 147 14.93 -23.12 5.21
N CYS A 148 15.87 -23.65 6.01
CA CYS A 148 16.10 -25.09 6.12
C CYS A 148 15.08 -25.72 7.07
N LEU A 149 14.70 -26.97 6.77
CA LEU A 149 13.77 -27.74 7.61
C LEU A 149 14.56 -28.67 8.55
N PRO A 150 14.28 -28.67 9.87
CA PRO A 150 14.98 -29.54 10.82
C PRO A 150 14.93 -31.02 10.43
N GLY A 151 16.11 -31.64 10.29
CA GLY A 151 16.24 -33.05 9.95
C GLY A 151 15.95 -33.41 8.48
N VAL A 152 15.71 -32.43 7.62
CA VAL A 152 15.49 -32.63 6.18
C VAL A 152 16.74 -32.16 5.43
N PRO A 153 17.41 -33.03 4.65
CA PRO A 153 18.54 -32.62 3.84
C PRO A 153 18.14 -31.59 2.78
N PHE A 154 19.01 -30.61 2.54
CA PHE A 154 18.89 -29.64 1.45
C PHE A 154 19.98 -29.88 0.38
N PRO A 155 19.86 -30.94 -0.44
CA PRO A 155 20.95 -31.42 -1.28
C PRO A 155 21.40 -30.41 -2.35
N HIS A 156 20.51 -29.52 -2.77
CA HIS A 156 20.76 -28.49 -3.79
C HIS A 156 20.92 -27.09 -3.18
N LEU A 157 21.23 -26.97 -1.88
CA LEU A 157 21.44 -25.68 -1.19
C LEU A 157 22.49 -24.81 -1.89
N ALA A 158 23.65 -25.39 -2.22
CA ALA A 158 24.73 -24.67 -2.91
C ALA A 158 24.29 -24.13 -4.28
N GLU A 159 23.57 -24.94 -5.05
CA GLU A 159 23.03 -24.56 -6.37
C GLU A 159 21.96 -23.47 -6.24
N ALA A 160 21.08 -23.55 -5.24
CA ALA A 160 20.06 -22.55 -4.95
C ALA A 160 20.69 -21.19 -4.62
N ILE A 161 21.70 -21.17 -3.73
CA ILE A 161 22.43 -19.94 -3.38
C ILE A 161 23.10 -19.35 -4.63
N GLN A 162 23.85 -20.15 -5.38
CA GLN A 162 24.56 -19.67 -6.57
C GLN A 162 23.59 -19.14 -7.63
N SER A 163 22.45 -19.79 -7.84
CA SER A 163 21.41 -19.36 -8.78
C SER A 163 20.79 -18.02 -8.36
N LEU A 164 20.49 -17.85 -7.07
CA LEU A 164 19.98 -16.58 -6.54
C LEU A 164 21.01 -15.45 -6.66
N LYS A 165 22.28 -15.72 -6.32
CA LYS A 165 23.37 -14.74 -6.46
C LYS A 165 23.59 -14.35 -7.92
N ALA A 166 23.54 -15.31 -8.85
CA ALA A 166 23.66 -15.07 -10.29
C ALA A 166 22.50 -14.21 -10.82
N ALA A 167 21.31 -14.33 -10.23
CA ALA A 167 20.15 -13.49 -10.53
C ALA A 167 20.19 -12.10 -9.84
N GLY A 168 21.25 -11.79 -9.07
CA GLY A 168 21.46 -10.49 -8.44
C GLY A 168 20.82 -10.31 -7.07
N TYR A 169 20.33 -11.38 -6.44
CA TYR A 169 19.74 -11.31 -5.11
C TYR A 169 20.82 -11.31 -4.00
N ARG A 170 20.48 -10.70 -2.87
CA ARG A 170 21.15 -10.97 -1.59
C ARG A 170 20.51 -12.19 -0.96
N VAL A 171 21.33 -13.10 -0.44
CA VAL A 171 20.90 -14.42 0.01
C VAL A 171 21.22 -14.59 1.48
N SER A 172 20.25 -15.12 2.20
CA SER A 172 20.35 -15.51 3.59
C SER A 172 19.96 -16.99 3.71
N VAL A 173 20.52 -17.69 4.69
CA VAL A 173 20.18 -19.09 4.97
C VAL A 173 19.90 -19.25 6.46
N ASP A 174 18.71 -19.76 6.78
CA ASP A 174 18.32 -20.11 8.15
C ASP A 174 18.40 -21.62 8.39
N SER A 175 19.35 -22.04 9.21
CA SER A 175 19.52 -23.44 9.61
C SER A 175 20.04 -23.55 11.03
N LEU A 176 19.65 -24.61 11.72
CA LEU A 176 20.22 -25.02 13.00
C LEU A 176 21.45 -25.94 12.83
N ASP A 177 21.72 -26.43 11.61
CA ASP A 177 22.84 -27.29 11.30
C ASP A 177 24.09 -26.47 10.91
N SER A 178 25.18 -26.67 11.64
CA SER A 178 26.44 -25.98 11.38
C SER A 178 27.07 -26.32 10.02
N SER A 179 26.79 -27.51 9.49
CA SER A 179 27.27 -27.94 8.17
C SER A 179 26.54 -27.22 7.03
N ASP A 180 25.23 -27.01 7.15
CA ASP A 180 24.45 -26.20 6.21
C ASP A 180 24.94 -24.75 6.19
N LEU A 181 25.12 -24.15 7.37
CA LEU A 181 25.57 -22.76 7.48
C LEU A 181 26.99 -22.57 6.92
N LEU A 182 27.90 -23.50 7.20
CA LEU A 182 29.27 -23.47 6.67
C LEU A 182 29.28 -23.66 5.14
N LEU A 183 28.46 -24.57 4.61
CA LEU A 183 28.28 -24.76 3.17
C LEU A 183 27.74 -23.47 2.54
N ALA A 184 26.68 -22.91 3.11
CA ALA A 184 26.03 -21.71 2.62
C ALA A 184 27.01 -20.53 2.51
N GLY A 185 27.78 -20.27 3.56
CA GLY A 185 28.78 -19.20 3.55
C GLY A 185 29.88 -19.41 2.51
N LYS A 186 30.35 -20.66 2.33
CA LYS A 186 31.34 -21.00 1.29
C LYS A 186 30.80 -20.83 -0.14
N HIS A 187 29.50 -20.96 -0.34
CA HIS A 187 28.83 -20.80 -1.63
C HIS A 187 28.26 -19.39 -1.86
N GLY A 188 28.55 -18.43 -0.97
CA GLY A 188 28.30 -17.01 -1.19
C GLY A 188 27.00 -16.46 -0.59
N ALA A 189 26.41 -17.15 0.39
CA ALA A 189 25.35 -16.55 1.22
C ALA A 189 25.88 -15.29 1.91
N ASP A 190 25.11 -14.20 1.89
CA ASP A 190 25.46 -12.93 2.52
C ASP A 190 25.22 -12.96 4.03
N PHE A 191 24.20 -13.71 4.46
CA PHE A 191 23.79 -13.84 5.86
C PHE A 191 23.58 -15.30 6.25
N LEU A 192 23.84 -15.60 7.52
CA LEU A 192 23.62 -16.91 8.12
C LEU A 192 22.81 -16.74 9.39
N LEU A 193 21.60 -17.31 9.44
CA LEU A 193 20.70 -17.18 10.58
C LEU A 193 20.98 -18.24 11.65
N SER A 194 20.47 -17.97 12.85
CA SER A 194 20.44 -18.92 13.95
C SER A 194 21.81 -19.33 14.55
N LEU A 195 22.86 -18.51 14.38
CA LEU A 195 24.13 -18.73 15.09
C LEU A 195 24.01 -18.38 16.58
N ASN A 196 24.75 -19.09 17.42
CA ASN A 196 24.80 -18.83 18.86
C ASN A 196 26.23 -19.00 19.40
N GLU A 197 26.43 -18.77 20.70
CA GLU A 197 27.76 -18.81 21.34
C GLU A 197 28.56 -20.10 21.08
N LYS A 198 27.91 -21.22 20.73
CA LYS A 198 28.56 -22.50 20.44
C LYS A 198 28.93 -22.68 18.96
N THR A 199 28.30 -21.93 18.06
CA THR A 199 28.48 -22.05 16.59
C THR A 199 29.20 -20.84 15.99
N LEU A 200 29.56 -19.84 16.80
CA LEU A 200 30.27 -18.62 16.38
C LEU A 200 31.63 -18.83 15.72
N TRP A 201 32.21 -20.03 15.81
CA TRP A 201 33.43 -20.37 15.08
C TRP A 201 33.21 -20.32 13.56
N ILE A 202 31.98 -20.53 13.07
CA ILE A 202 31.64 -20.44 11.63
C ILE A 202 31.93 -19.04 11.09
N ALA A 203 31.72 -17.99 11.89
CA ALA A 203 31.99 -16.61 11.47
C ALA A 203 33.48 -16.32 11.20
N ASP A 204 34.39 -17.20 11.63
CA ASP A 204 35.82 -17.10 11.31
C ASP A 204 36.16 -17.78 9.96
N GLU A 205 35.28 -18.65 9.48
CA GLU A 205 35.52 -19.53 8.32
C GLU A 205 34.92 -18.98 7.02
N VAL A 206 33.93 -18.08 7.11
CA VAL A 206 33.18 -17.55 5.96
C VAL A 206 32.93 -16.05 6.10
N PRO A 207 32.82 -15.30 4.99
CA PRO A 207 32.62 -13.85 5.01
C PRO A 207 31.18 -13.42 5.34
N SER A 208 30.24 -14.37 5.48
CA SER A 208 28.83 -14.11 5.73
C SER A 208 28.58 -13.44 7.08
N VAL A 209 27.62 -12.53 7.14
CA VAL A 209 27.24 -11.84 8.38
C VAL A 209 26.31 -12.74 9.21
N PRO A 210 26.69 -13.14 10.44
CA PRO A 210 25.85 -14.00 11.25
C PRO A 210 24.71 -13.22 11.94
N VAL A 211 23.52 -13.83 11.99
CA VAL A 211 22.43 -13.44 12.88
C VAL A 211 22.52 -14.29 14.15
N LEU A 212 22.69 -13.61 15.28
CA LEU A 212 22.94 -14.19 16.58
C LEU A 212 21.63 -14.37 17.35
N ILE A 213 21.37 -15.60 17.77
CA ILE A 213 20.22 -15.96 18.61
C ILE A 213 20.71 -16.49 19.98
N PRO A 214 19.84 -16.49 21.01
CA PRO A 214 20.13 -17.15 22.27
C PRO A 214 20.43 -18.64 22.10
N ALA A 215 21.49 -19.15 22.76
CA ALA A 215 21.80 -20.59 22.76
C ALA A 215 20.78 -21.43 23.55
N ARG A 216 19.96 -20.78 24.38
CA ARG A 216 18.78 -21.37 25.04
C ARG A 216 17.60 -20.42 24.82
N PRO A 217 16.39 -20.93 24.57
CA PRO A 217 15.21 -20.08 24.39
C PRO A 217 15.11 -19.02 25.48
N ARG A 218 14.84 -17.76 25.06
CA ARG A 218 14.65 -16.59 25.93
C ARG A 218 15.87 -16.16 26.77
N SER A 219 17.04 -16.78 26.59
CA SER A 219 18.23 -16.49 27.40
C SER A 219 19.05 -15.30 26.86
N LEU A 220 18.67 -14.09 27.26
CA LEU A 220 19.48 -12.89 26.99
C LEU A 220 20.95 -13.00 27.42
N PRO A 221 21.32 -13.61 28.56
CA PRO A 221 22.73 -13.77 28.91
C PRO A 221 23.55 -14.55 27.88
N SER A 222 22.96 -15.56 27.23
CA SER A 222 23.65 -16.31 26.16
C SER A 222 23.82 -15.48 24.89
N LEU A 223 22.80 -14.68 24.54
CA LEU A 223 22.90 -13.75 23.41
C LEU A 223 23.96 -12.68 23.67
N TYR A 224 24.05 -12.15 24.90
CA TYR A 224 25.06 -11.15 25.27
C TYR A 224 26.48 -11.67 25.12
N ARG A 225 26.76 -12.91 25.53
CA ARG A 225 28.08 -13.52 25.32
C ARG A 225 28.41 -13.69 23.83
N ALA A 226 27.42 -14.03 23.01
CA ALA A 226 27.60 -14.11 21.56
C ALA A 226 27.91 -12.74 20.93
N ILE A 227 27.18 -11.70 21.35
CA ILE A 227 27.41 -10.31 20.93
C ILE A 227 28.81 -9.84 21.33
N GLU A 228 29.19 -10.02 22.60
CA GLU A 228 30.50 -9.61 23.11
C GLU A 228 31.64 -10.35 22.39
N ALA A 229 31.46 -11.63 22.06
CA ALA A 229 32.42 -12.38 21.26
C ALA A 229 32.59 -11.80 19.85
N MET A 230 31.50 -11.45 19.16
CA MET A 230 31.58 -10.84 17.82
C MET A 230 32.14 -9.42 17.83
N GLN A 231 31.81 -8.61 18.85
CA GLN A 231 32.41 -7.29 19.05
C GLN A 231 33.92 -7.38 19.27
N ASN A 232 34.38 -8.33 20.09
CA ASN A 232 35.81 -8.56 20.33
C ASN A 232 36.56 -8.99 19.06
N LYS A 233 35.88 -9.70 18.14
CA LYS A 233 36.43 -10.06 16.83
C LYS A 233 36.44 -8.88 15.83
N GLY A 234 35.67 -7.82 16.10
CA GLY A 234 35.51 -6.69 15.18
C GLY A 234 34.76 -7.06 13.89
N LEU A 235 33.98 -8.15 13.91
CA LEU A 235 33.21 -8.63 12.76
C LEU A 235 31.76 -8.13 12.83
N PRO A 236 31.12 -7.85 11.67
CA PRO A 236 29.71 -7.48 11.63
C PRO A 236 28.81 -8.63 12.09
N PHE A 237 27.67 -8.31 12.69
CA PHE A 237 26.64 -9.27 13.08
C PHE A 237 25.28 -8.57 13.18
N ILE A 238 24.22 -9.37 13.29
CA ILE A 238 22.87 -8.92 13.64
C ILE A 238 22.43 -9.70 14.89
N ALA A 239 21.80 -9.06 15.86
CA ALA A 239 21.26 -9.76 17.02
C ALA A 239 19.75 -9.96 16.90
N ASP A 240 19.24 -11.12 17.31
CA ASP A 240 17.81 -11.42 17.39
C ASP A 240 17.50 -12.10 18.76
N PRO A 241 16.80 -11.42 19.69
CA PRO A 241 16.38 -11.99 20.97
C PRO A 241 15.12 -12.89 20.88
N ILE A 242 14.62 -13.13 19.66
CA ILE A 242 13.47 -13.92 19.24
C ILE A 242 12.14 -13.35 19.75
N LEU A 243 11.20 -13.13 18.83
CA LEU A 243 9.83 -12.72 19.13
C LEU A 243 8.97 -13.98 19.38
N ASP A 244 8.37 -14.09 20.57
CA ASP A 244 7.51 -15.23 20.93
C ASP A 244 6.08 -15.00 20.37
N PRO A 245 5.33 -16.07 20.03
CA PRO A 245 3.94 -15.97 19.61
C PRO A 245 2.99 -15.60 20.77
N ILE A 246 1.76 -15.21 20.44
CA ILE A 246 0.67 -14.99 21.39
C ILE A 246 -0.01 -16.33 21.70
N PRO A 247 -0.38 -16.65 22.95
CA PRO A 247 -0.09 -15.94 24.21
C PRO A 247 1.21 -16.41 24.89
N PHE A 248 2.08 -17.14 24.18
CA PHE A 248 3.22 -17.87 24.76
C PHE A 248 4.47 -17.04 25.07
N GLY A 249 4.34 -15.73 25.32
CA GLY A 249 5.46 -14.88 25.74
C GLY A 249 5.69 -13.63 24.89
N PHE A 250 4.81 -13.29 23.95
CA PHE A 250 4.92 -12.09 23.11
C PHE A 250 5.31 -10.83 23.90
N ALA A 251 4.56 -10.49 24.95
CA ALA A 251 4.86 -9.29 25.76
C ALA A 251 6.25 -9.33 26.41
N GLU A 252 6.66 -10.48 26.94
CA GLU A 252 8.00 -10.67 27.50
C GLU A 252 9.08 -10.52 26.44
N SER A 253 8.82 -10.96 25.20
CA SER A 253 9.74 -10.82 24.08
C SER A 253 9.96 -9.36 23.70
N ILE A 254 8.92 -8.52 23.69
CA ILE A 254 9.07 -7.06 23.50
C ILE A 254 9.96 -6.45 24.60
N VAL A 255 9.80 -6.89 25.86
CA VAL A 255 10.69 -6.46 26.96
C VAL A 255 12.14 -6.91 26.73
N ARG A 256 12.38 -8.08 26.11
CA ARG A 256 13.72 -8.52 25.74
C ARG A 256 14.34 -7.62 24.67
N TYR A 257 13.59 -7.26 23.63
CA TYR A 257 14.03 -6.28 22.62
C TYR A 257 14.41 -4.94 23.25
N HIS A 258 13.56 -4.42 24.14
CA HIS A 258 13.85 -3.16 24.84
C HIS A 258 15.13 -3.25 25.70
N LYS A 259 15.32 -4.34 26.45
CA LYS A 259 16.54 -4.58 27.25
C LYS A 259 17.79 -4.67 26.38
N LEU A 260 17.69 -5.38 25.24
CA LEU A 260 18.80 -5.53 24.30
C LEU A 260 19.20 -4.17 23.72
N ARG A 261 18.25 -3.40 23.17
CA ARG A 261 18.53 -2.07 22.60
C ARG A 261 19.09 -1.10 23.64
N LYS A 262 18.62 -1.14 24.89
CA LYS A 262 19.16 -0.31 25.98
C LYS A 262 20.61 -0.67 26.33
N ARG A 263 20.97 -1.96 26.31
CA ARG A 263 22.32 -2.44 26.63
C ARG A 263 23.30 -2.20 25.48
N TYR A 264 22.85 -2.40 24.24
CA TYR A 264 23.66 -2.22 23.03
C TYR A 264 22.95 -1.26 22.07
N PRO A 265 23.14 0.07 22.23
CA PRO A 265 22.43 1.07 21.42
C PRO A 265 22.77 1.01 19.93
N ASP A 266 24.02 0.66 19.59
CA ASP A 266 24.58 0.86 18.24
C ASP A 266 24.65 -0.42 17.39
N ILE A 267 24.18 -1.57 17.91
CA ILE A 267 24.21 -2.83 17.15
C ILE A 267 23.01 -2.94 16.19
N THR A 268 23.19 -3.70 15.12
CA THR A 268 22.09 -4.10 14.24
C THR A 268 21.22 -5.15 14.93
N VAL A 269 19.90 -4.93 14.96
CA VAL A 269 18.94 -5.86 15.57
C VAL A 269 17.87 -6.26 14.57
N MET A 270 17.60 -7.57 14.49
CA MET A 270 16.54 -8.16 13.67
C MET A 270 15.33 -8.52 14.53
N MET A 271 14.13 -8.46 13.95
CA MET A 271 12.92 -9.04 14.53
C MET A 271 12.19 -9.96 13.54
N GLY A 272 12.04 -11.24 13.90
CA GLY A 272 11.15 -12.15 13.19
C GLY A 272 9.68 -11.87 13.51
N VAL A 273 8.89 -11.45 12.52
CA VAL A 273 7.46 -11.09 12.69
C VAL A 273 6.49 -12.20 12.31
N GLY A 274 6.97 -13.23 11.57
CA GLY A 274 6.15 -14.34 11.06
C GLY A 274 5.36 -15.07 12.14
N ASN A 275 5.91 -15.22 13.35
CA ASN A 275 5.22 -15.84 14.49
C ASN A 275 3.90 -15.15 14.89
N LEU A 276 3.70 -13.90 14.48
CA LEU A 276 2.52 -13.12 14.82
C LEU A 276 1.56 -13.05 13.64
N THR A 277 2.07 -12.80 12.44
CA THR A 277 1.26 -12.73 11.22
C THR A 277 0.75 -14.09 10.76
N GLU A 278 1.48 -15.19 10.99
CA GLU A 278 1.04 -16.54 10.57
C GLU A 278 0.18 -17.25 11.62
N LEU A 279 0.37 -16.92 12.90
CA LEU A 279 -0.22 -17.67 14.03
C LEU A 279 -1.30 -16.90 14.79
N THR A 280 -1.84 -15.82 14.19
CA THR A 280 -2.92 -15.03 14.76
C THR A 280 -3.99 -14.78 13.70
N ASP A 281 -5.22 -15.23 13.95
CA ASP A 281 -6.36 -14.93 13.08
C ASP A 281 -6.81 -13.46 13.26
N ALA A 282 -6.13 -12.54 12.59
CA ALA A 282 -6.47 -11.12 12.49
C ALA A 282 -5.87 -10.52 11.23
N ASP A 283 -6.33 -9.34 10.81
CA ASP A 283 -5.78 -8.69 9.61
C ASP A 283 -4.28 -8.39 9.79
N THR A 284 -3.46 -9.02 8.96
CA THR A 284 -1.99 -8.94 9.00
C THR A 284 -1.48 -7.51 8.79
N THR A 285 -2.20 -6.69 8.04
CA THR A 285 -1.92 -5.25 7.89
C THR A 285 -1.86 -4.51 9.22
N GLY A 286 -2.80 -4.79 10.14
CA GLY A 286 -2.84 -4.20 11.48
C GLY A 286 -1.74 -4.72 12.39
N ILE A 287 -1.45 -6.03 12.31
CA ILE A 287 -0.35 -6.67 13.05
C ILE A 287 0.99 -6.03 12.61
N ASN A 288 1.25 -5.96 11.31
CA ASN A 288 2.44 -5.34 10.74
C ASN A 288 2.54 -3.87 11.12
N ALA A 289 1.46 -3.08 11.04
CA ALA A 289 1.48 -1.68 11.47
C ALA A 289 1.94 -1.53 12.94
N MET A 290 1.43 -2.36 13.85
CA MET A 290 1.83 -2.29 15.26
C MET A 290 3.27 -2.75 15.47
N LEU A 291 3.70 -3.85 14.85
CA LEU A 291 5.07 -4.36 14.98
C LEU A 291 6.09 -3.38 14.41
N PHE A 292 5.83 -2.79 13.23
CA PHE A 292 6.72 -1.79 12.64
C PHE A 292 6.75 -0.48 13.43
N GLY A 293 5.68 -0.13 14.15
CA GLY A 293 5.71 0.93 15.16
C GLY A 293 6.73 0.64 16.25
N VAL A 294 6.68 -0.56 16.84
CA VAL A 294 7.65 -0.99 17.88
C VAL A 294 9.08 -1.07 17.32
N ILE A 295 9.26 -1.62 16.12
CA ILE A 295 10.56 -1.68 15.42
C ILE A 295 11.14 -0.26 15.26
N THR A 296 10.32 0.69 14.84
CA THR A 296 10.74 2.09 14.64
C THR A 296 11.12 2.76 15.95
N GLU A 297 10.31 2.59 17.02
CA GLU A 297 10.60 3.14 18.35
C GLU A 297 11.86 2.55 18.98
N LEU A 298 12.09 1.24 18.81
CA LEU A 298 13.27 0.54 19.30
C LEU A 298 14.46 0.64 18.32
N LYS A 299 14.31 1.35 17.20
CA LYS A 299 15.33 1.50 16.14
C LYS A 299 15.90 0.16 15.67
N LEU A 300 15.06 -0.86 15.49
CA LEU A 300 15.48 -2.15 14.92
C LEU A 300 15.74 -1.98 13.42
N ASN A 301 16.57 -2.84 12.84
CA ASN A 301 17.22 -2.60 11.55
C ASN A 301 16.90 -3.65 10.49
N ALA A 302 16.38 -4.80 10.92
CA ALA A 302 16.00 -5.88 10.03
C ALA A 302 14.73 -6.56 10.52
N VAL A 303 13.96 -7.11 9.59
CA VAL A 303 12.78 -7.93 9.85
C VAL A 303 12.91 -9.21 9.06
N LEU A 304 12.67 -10.35 9.72
CA LEU A 304 12.43 -11.63 9.06
C LEU A 304 10.92 -11.83 8.97
N THR A 305 10.40 -12.03 7.76
CA THR A 305 8.98 -12.25 7.50
C THR A 305 8.77 -13.42 6.55
N THR A 306 7.65 -14.09 6.71
CA THR A 306 7.22 -15.24 5.91
C THR A 306 5.88 -14.95 5.24
N ALA A 307 5.58 -15.67 4.17
CA ALA A 307 4.27 -15.69 3.52
C ALA A 307 3.93 -17.13 3.12
N VAL A 308 3.76 -18.00 4.12
CA VAL A 308 3.51 -19.43 3.96
C VAL A 308 2.03 -19.71 3.81
N SER A 309 1.21 -19.19 4.73
CA SER A 309 -0.23 -19.42 4.70
C SER A 309 -0.91 -18.55 3.63
N ALA A 310 -2.07 -19.00 3.15
CA ALA A 310 -2.93 -18.17 2.31
C ALA A 310 -3.36 -16.88 3.03
N HIS A 311 -3.46 -16.93 4.36
CA HIS A 311 -3.77 -15.79 5.22
C HIS A 311 -2.68 -14.71 5.16
N ALA A 312 -1.41 -15.07 5.30
CA ALA A 312 -0.28 -14.15 5.32
C ALA A 312 0.36 -13.92 3.92
N SER A 313 -0.37 -14.21 2.83
CA SER A 313 0.18 -14.19 1.46
C SER A 313 0.75 -12.84 1.00
N GLN A 314 0.32 -11.73 1.62
CA GLN A 314 0.81 -10.37 1.34
C GLN A 314 1.73 -9.81 2.44
N ALA A 315 2.16 -10.62 3.41
CA ALA A 315 2.91 -10.13 4.58
C ALA A 315 4.22 -9.40 4.21
N VAL A 316 4.91 -9.80 3.14
CA VAL A 316 6.11 -9.10 2.64
C VAL A 316 5.77 -7.69 2.15
N SER A 317 4.71 -7.56 1.34
CA SER A 317 4.22 -6.29 0.80
C SER A 317 3.75 -5.36 1.92
N GLU A 318 3.02 -5.92 2.89
CA GLU A 318 2.56 -5.20 4.08
C GLU A 318 3.73 -4.71 4.94
N ALA A 319 4.76 -5.53 5.13
CA ALA A 319 5.98 -5.15 5.83
C ALA A 319 6.71 -4.00 5.12
N ASP A 320 6.81 -4.02 3.78
CA ASP A 320 7.41 -2.92 3.00
C ASP A 320 6.63 -1.61 3.15
N GLN A 321 5.29 -1.67 3.10
CA GLN A 321 4.46 -0.48 3.31
C GLN A 321 4.57 0.04 4.74
N ALA A 322 4.58 -0.86 5.73
CA ALA A 322 4.68 -0.50 7.13
C ALA A 322 6.02 0.19 7.45
N ARG A 323 7.16 -0.33 6.99
CA ARG A 323 8.47 0.33 7.22
C ARG A 323 8.52 1.74 6.64
N ARG A 324 8.00 1.95 5.43
CA ARG A 324 8.02 3.26 4.74
C ARG A 324 7.13 4.28 5.44
N ILE A 325 5.93 3.86 5.83
CA ILE A 325 4.99 4.71 6.56
C ILE A 325 5.59 5.13 7.90
N MET A 326 6.16 4.18 8.66
CA MET A 326 6.74 4.47 9.97
C MET A 326 8.02 5.30 9.88
N TYR A 327 8.86 5.04 8.88
CA TYR A 327 10.04 5.86 8.58
C TYR A 327 9.65 7.32 8.34
N ALA A 328 8.74 7.56 7.38
CA ALA A 328 8.30 8.91 7.06
C ALA A 328 7.63 9.61 8.26
N ALA A 329 6.81 8.88 9.02
CA ALA A 329 6.16 9.41 10.22
C ALA A 329 7.18 9.84 11.30
N ARG A 330 8.24 9.06 11.48
CA ARG A 330 9.34 9.37 12.40
C ARG A 330 10.11 10.61 11.96
N GLU A 331 10.54 10.67 10.69
CA GLU A 331 11.31 11.80 10.15
C GLU A 331 10.52 13.12 10.23
N ASP A 332 9.21 13.06 10.01
CA ASP A 332 8.31 14.22 10.14
C ASP A 332 7.99 14.58 11.61
N GLY A 333 8.30 13.71 12.58
CA GLY A 333 7.91 13.87 13.98
C GLY A 333 6.39 13.88 14.20
N ARG A 334 5.65 13.07 13.43
CA ARG A 334 4.18 13.04 13.41
C ARG A 334 3.63 11.63 13.59
N LEU A 335 2.37 11.54 14.00
CA LEU A 335 1.66 10.26 14.05
C LEU A 335 1.56 9.62 12.64
N PRO A 336 1.64 8.28 12.50
CA PRO A 336 1.61 7.57 11.22
C PRO A 336 0.20 7.52 10.60
N ARG A 337 -0.44 8.68 10.44
CA ARG A 337 -1.81 8.83 9.93
C ARG A 337 -1.82 9.81 8.77
N GLY A 338 -2.32 9.37 7.61
CA GLY A 338 -2.44 10.21 6.40
C GLY A 338 -1.31 10.04 5.38
N TYR A 339 -0.38 9.11 5.59
CA TYR A 339 0.80 8.89 4.74
C TYR A 339 0.49 8.02 3.51
N SER A 340 -0.19 6.91 3.74
CA SER A 340 -0.65 6.00 2.69
C SER A 340 -1.97 5.38 3.13
N ASP A 341 -2.70 4.80 2.18
CA ASP A 341 -3.86 3.93 2.42
C ASP A 341 -3.51 2.45 2.16
N ALA A 342 -2.24 2.13 1.90
CA ALA A 342 -1.80 0.78 1.57
C ALA A 342 -2.09 -0.26 2.67
N LEU A 343 -2.06 0.13 3.95
CA LEU A 343 -2.41 -0.76 5.06
C LEU A 343 -3.90 -0.72 5.44
N LEU A 344 -4.75 -0.04 4.64
CA LEU A 344 -6.19 0.12 4.91
C LEU A 344 -7.02 -0.73 3.95
N ALA A 345 -6.95 -2.06 4.12
CA ALA A 345 -7.66 -2.99 3.25
C ALA A 345 -9.18 -2.90 3.43
N LEU A 346 -9.68 -3.03 4.67
CA LEU A 346 -11.11 -3.16 4.95
C LEU A 346 -11.87 -1.84 5.02
N HIS A 347 -11.29 -0.76 5.55
CA HIS A 347 -12.01 0.52 5.70
C HIS A 347 -11.12 1.71 5.39
N ASP A 348 -11.69 2.73 4.75
CA ASP A 348 -10.99 3.97 4.44
C ASP A 348 -11.15 5.00 5.55
N ARG A 349 -10.18 5.92 5.65
CA ARG A 349 -10.24 7.01 6.64
C ARG A 349 -11.45 7.93 6.46
N ARG A 350 -11.91 8.08 5.21
CA ARG A 350 -13.03 8.93 4.78
C ARG A 350 -13.82 8.19 3.69
N PRO A 351 -14.73 7.29 4.09
CA PRO A 351 -15.43 6.41 3.16
C PRO A 351 -16.54 7.12 2.36
N PHE A 352 -17.19 8.10 2.99
CA PHE A 352 -18.35 8.81 2.43
C PHE A 352 -17.97 10.28 2.20
N PRO A 353 -17.46 10.64 1.01
CA PRO A 353 -17.06 12.01 0.70
C PRO A 353 -18.25 12.97 0.53
N TYR A 354 -19.45 12.44 0.25
CA TYR A 354 -20.68 13.21 0.03
C TYR A 354 -21.74 12.83 1.07
N THR A 355 -22.52 13.82 1.52
CA THR A 355 -23.74 13.58 2.31
C THR A 355 -24.92 13.29 1.40
N ALA A 356 -25.99 12.72 1.95
CA ALA A 356 -27.22 12.48 1.19
C ALA A 356 -27.79 13.77 0.58
N GLU A 357 -27.74 14.90 1.29
CA GLU A 357 -28.21 16.18 0.75
C GLU A 357 -27.35 16.67 -0.41
N GLU A 358 -26.02 16.48 -0.34
CA GLU A 358 -25.13 16.82 -1.45
C GLU A 358 -25.40 15.95 -2.68
N ILE A 359 -25.69 14.66 -2.49
CA ILE A 359 -26.05 13.75 -3.57
C ILE A 359 -27.40 14.15 -4.20
N ALA A 360 -28.40 14.47 -3.37
CA ALA A 360 -29.69 14.94 -3.85
C ALA A 360 -29.56 16.24 -4.67
N GLU A 361 -28.73 17.19 -4.21
CA GLU A 361 -28.40 18.39 -4.99
C GLU A 361 -27.81 18.04 -6.36
N LEU A 362 -26.87 17.08 -6.43
CA LEU A 362 -26.27 16.61 -7.67
C LEU A 362 -27.30 15.93 -8.59
N ALA A 363 -28.18 15.11 -8.03
CA ALA A 363 -29.22 14.41 -8.77
C ALA A 363 -30.12 15.39 -9.54
N THR A 364 -30.50 16.52 -8.94
CA THR A 364 -31.32 17.55 -9.62
C THR A 364 -30.68 18.16 -10.88
N ALA A 365 -29.35 18.15 -10.95
CA ALA A 365 -28.59 18.69 -12.08
C ALA A 365 -28.49 17.71 -13.26
N ILE A 366 -28.80 16.43 -13.06
CA ILE A 366 -28.76 15.40 -14.10
C ILE A 366 -30.00 15.50 -14.98
N LYS A 367 -29.79 15.33 -16.30
CA LYS A 367 -30.84 15.41 -17.33
C LYS A 367 -30.82 14.24 -18.32
N ASP A 368 -29.80 13.40 -18.25
CA ASP A 368 -29.64 12.21 -19.08
C ASP A 368 -30.17 10.94 -18.38
N PRO A 369 -30.51 9.88 -19.13
CA PRO A 369 -31.06 8.65 -18.54
C PRO A 369 -29.99 7.75 -17.89
N SER A 370 -28.69 8.10 -17.97
CA SER A 370 -27.64 7.23 -17.45
C SER A 370 -27.63 7.24 -15.92
N PHE A 371 -27.66 6.05 -15.34
CA PHE A 371 -27.60 5.87 -13.89
C PHE A 371 -26.24 6.26 -13.35
N ARG A 372 -26.27 7.01 -12.27
CA ARG A 372 -25.12 7.33 -11.41
C ARG A 372 -25.34 6.68 -10.07
N ILE A 373 -24.29 6.04 -9.56
CA ILE A 373 -24.30 5.39 -8.26
C ILE A 373 -23.34 6.15 -7.35
N GLN A 374 -23.78 6.49 -6.14
CA GLN A 374 -22.95 7.09 -5.10
C GLN A 374 -23.28 6.44 -3.76
N VAL A 375 -22.38 6.57 -2.79
CA VAL A 375 -22.56 6.03 -1.44
C VAL A 375 -22.40 7.15 -0.43
N SER A 376 -23.32 7.22 0.53
CA SER A 376 -23.26 8.12 1.69
C SER A 376 -23.42 7.35 2.99
N GLY A 377 -23.49 8.06 4.13
CA GLY A 377 -23.84 7.44 5.41
C GLY A 377 -25.20 6.74 5.41
N ASP A 378 -26.13 7.20 4.56
CA ASP A 378 -27.53 6.75 4.56
C ASP A 378 -27.75 5.51 3.69
N GLY A 379 -26.81 5.20 2.78
CA GLY A 379 -26.87 4.02 1.93
C GLY A 379 -26.30 4.23 0.54
N ILE A 380 -26.81 3.42 -0.39
CA ILE A 380 -26.49 3.44 -1.81
C ILE A 380 -27.52 4.33 -2.50
N HIS A 381 -27.05 5.39 -3.15
CA HIS A 381 -27.84 6.31 -3.94
C HIS A 381 -27.71 5.94 -5.40
N ILE A 382 -28.83 5.74 -6.09
CA ILE A 382 -28.87 5.60 -7.54
C ILE A 382 -29.80 6.65 -8.12
N TYR A 383 -29.34 7.38 -9.13
CA TYR A 383 -30.10 8.47 -9.71
C TYR A 383 -29.79 8.70 -11.18
N ASN A 384 -30.77 9.26 -11.89
CA ASN A 384 -30.66 9.76 -13.26
C ASN A 384 -31.66 10.92 -13.44
N ARG A 385 -32.07 11.23 -14.68
CA ARG A 385 -33.12 12.25 -14.93
C ARG A 385 -34.51 11.92 -14.38
N ASP A 386 -34.80 10.64 -14.12
CA ASP A 386 -36.13 10.14 -13.75
C ASP A 386 -36.35 10.12 -12.23
N GLY A 387 -35.27 10.26 -11.43
CA GLY A 387 -35.35 10.37 -9.98
C GLY A 387 -34.09 9.92 -9.26
N GLU A 388 -34.13 10.00 -7.93
CA GLU A 388 -33.14 9.44 -7.00
C GLU A 388 -33.83 8.41 -6.10
N HIS A 389 -33.16 7.28 -5.89
CA HIS A 389 -33.57 6.22 -4.97
C HIS A 389 -32.40 5.85 -4.06
N VAL A 390 -32.70 5.62 -2.78
CA VAL A 390 -31.71 5.31 -1.75
C VAL A 390 -32.13 4.04 -1.01
N ALA A 391 -31.21 3.10 -0.88
CA ALA A 391 -31.41 1.89 -0.08
C ALA A 391 -30.08 1.35 0.44
N THR A 392 -30.13 0.48 1.45
CA THR A 392 -28.95 -0.26 1.94
C THR A 392 -28.81 -1.63 1.26
N ASP A 393 -29.92 -2.17 0.73
CA ASP A 393 -29.96 -3.39 -0.05
C ASP A 393 -30.14 -3.07 -1.55
N PRO A 394 -29.17 -3.42 -2.42
CA PRO A 394 -29.32 -3.32 -3.88
C PRO A 394 -30.61 -3.90 -4.47
N PHE A 395 -31.17 -4.94 -3.86
CA PHE A 395 -32.40 -5.57 -4.36
C PHE A 395 -33.61 -4.64 -4.24
N GLU A 396 -33.63 -3.73 -3.26
CA GLU A 396 -34.68 -2.72 -3.12
C GLU A 396 -34.60 -1.65 -4.22
N LEU A 397 -33.43 -1.47 -4.84
CA LEU A 397 -33.22 -0.52 -5.94
C LEU A 397 -33.64 -1.09 -7.29
N TYR A 398 -33.67 -2.42 -7.44
CA TYR A 398 -33.96 -3.11 -8.70
C TYR A 398 -35.26 -2.67 -9.41
N PRO A 399 -36.41 -2.49 -8.71
CA PRO A 399 -37.67 -2.07 -9.35
C PRO A 399 -37.59 -0.71 -10.05
N TYR A 400 -36.65 0.15 -9.67
CA TYR A 400 -36.49 1.50 -10.21
C TYR A 400 -35.56 1.58 -11.43
N LEU A 401 -34.89 0.47 -11.78
CA LEU A 401 -33.87 0.48 -12.84
C LEU A 401 -34.46 0.40 -14.26
N GLY A 402 -35.64 -0.20 -14.42
CA GLY A 402 -36.29 -0.32 -15.73
C GLY A 402 -35.50 -1.12 -16.78
N VAL A 403 -34.63 -2.05 -16.34
CA VAL A 403 -33.68 -2.80 -17.19
C VAL A 403 -34.14 -4.22 -17.56
N ALA A 404 -35.43 -4.53 -17.45
CA ALA A 404 -35.95 -5.90 -17.67
C ALA A 404 -35.63 -6.46 -19.08
N ASP A 405 -35.62 -5.60 -20.10
CA ASP A 405 -35.35 -5.98 -21.51
C ASP A 405 -33.89 -5.68 -21.95
N ASP A 406 -33.01 -5.39 -20.99
CA ASP A 406 -31.61 -5.02 -21.25
C ASP A 406 -30.66 -5.79 -20.32
N ALA A 407 -30.42 -7.05 -20.67
CA ALA A 407 -29.59 -7.96 -19.88
C ALA A 407 -28.17 -7.42 -19.62
N SER A 408 -27.55 -6.80 -20.62
CA SER A 408 -26.21 -6.21 -20.49
C SER A 408 -26.20 -5.06 -19.47
N HIS A 409 -27.17 -4.15 -19.56
CA HIS A 409 -27.29 -3.04 -18.62
C HIS A 409 -27.67 -3.51 -17.21
N ALA A 410 -28.56 -4.51 -17.11
CA ALA A 410 -28.94 -5.13 -15.84
C ALA A 410 -27.73 -5.78 -15.14
N PHE A 411 -26.90 -6.50 -15.89
CA PHE A 411 -25.66 -7.09 -15.37
C PHE A 411 -24.70 -6.01 -14.85
N TYR A 412 -24.47 -4.96 -15.62
CA TYR A 412 -23.62 -3.84 -15.22
C TYR A 412 -24.10 -3.17 -13.92
N LEU A 413 -25.38 -2.81 -13.84
CA LEU A 413 -25.94 -2.19 -12.64
C LEU A 413 -25.90 -3.14 -11.45
N GLY A 414 -26.14 -4.44 -11.65
CA GLY A 414 -26.00 -5.44 -10.59
C GLY A 414 -24.57 -5.50 -10.02
N VAL A 415 -23.55 -5.49 -10.89
CA VAL A 415 -22.14 -5.48 -10.48
C VAL A 415 -21.79 -4.20 -9.72
N GLU A 416 -22.20 -3.03 -10.23
CA GLU A 416 -21.90 -1.75 -9.59
C GLU A 416 -22.63 -1.57 -8.25
N LEU A 417 -23.90 -1.95 -8.16
CA LEU A 417 -24.66 -1.88 -6.91
C LEU A 417 -24.13 -2.87 -5.86
N ALA A 418 -23.72 -4.08 -6.25
CA ALA A 418 -23.06 -5.01 -5.34
C ALA A 418 -21.72 -4.45 -4.83
N ARG A 419 -20.93 -3.80 -5.70
CA ARG A 419 -19.69 -3.13 -5.29
C ARG A 419 -19.96 -1.95 -4.34
N ALA A 420 -20.98 -1.15 -4.62
CA ALA A 420 -21.41 -0.05 -3.77
C ALA A 420 -21.89 -0.54 -2.39
N GLN A 421 -22.58 -1.68 -2.34
CA GLN A 421 -22.99 -2.32 -1.10
C GLN A 421 -21.80 -2.74 -0.24
N ILE A 422 -20.84 -3.46 -0.83
CA ILE A 422 -19.61 -3.88 -0.12
C ILE A 422 -18.88 -2.63 0.40
N ALA A 423 -18.79 -1.58 -0.42
CA ALA A 423 -18.15 -0.34 -0.02
C ALA A 423 -18.85 0.34 1.15
N TRP A 424 -20.19 0.39 1.13
CA TRP A 424 -20.96 0.95 2.24
C TRP A 424 -20.79 0.14 3.53
N GLN A 425 -20.93 -1.18 3.45
CA GLN A 425 -20.83 -2.09 4.59
C GLN A 425 -19.45 -2.04 5.26
N LEU A 426 -18.39 -2.08 4.45
CA LEU A 426 -17.01 -2.08 4.95
C LEU A 426 -16.47 -0.66 5.18
N LYS A 427 -17.23 0.39 4.88
CA LYS A 427 -16.76 1.78 4.92
C LYS A 427 -15.53 1.95 4.03
N LYS A 428 -15.65 1.56 2.76
CA LYS A 428 -14.71 1.87 1.68
C LYS A 428 -15.27 3.01 0.82
N ARG A 429 -14.36 3.74 0.20
CA ARG A 429 -14.69 4.73 -0.82
C ARG A 429 -15.10 4.00 -2.09
N TYR A 430 -16.33 4.28 -2.52
CA TYR A 430 -16.86 3.83 -3.79
C TYR A 430 -16.65 4.90 -4.86
N SER A 431 -16.19 4.47 -6.03
CA SER A 431 -16.25 5.24 -7.26
C SER A 431 -16.82 4.32 -8.34
N GLN A 432 -17.88 4.76 -9.00
CA GLN A 432 -18.48 4.01 -10.10
C GLN A 432 -17.44 3.75 -11.20
N ASP A 433 -17.53 2.57 -11.80
CA ASP A 433 -16.60 2.06 -12.83
C ASP A 433 -15.17 1.79 -12.33
N GLU A 434 -14.90 1.97 -11.03
CA GLU A 434 -13.61 1.68 -10.42
C GLU A 434 -13.71 0.47 -9.46
N PRO A 435 -12.71 -0.43 -9.45
CA PRO A 435 -12.65 -1.48 -8.44
C PRO A 435 -12.47 -0.88 -7.05
N LEU A 436 -12.90 -1.61 -6.01
CA LEU A 436 -12.55 -1.24 -4.64
C LEU A 436 -11.04 -1.39 -4.43
N SER A 437 -10.44 -0.43 -3.75
CA SER A 437 -9.03 -0.50 -3.37
C SER A 437 -8.86 -1.33 -2.10
N TRP A 438 -7.97 -2.31 -2.13
CA TRP A 438 -7.66 -3.17 -0.98
C TRP A 438 -6.28 -2.86 -0.37
N GLY A 439 -5.75 -1.66 -0.64
CA GLY A 439 -4.40 -1.30 -0.22
C GLY A 439 -3.35 -2.19 -0.89
N CYS A 440 -2.41 -2.71 -0.12
CA CYS A 440 -1.39 -3.67 -0.56
C CYS A 440 -1.82 -5.14 -0.38
N SER A 441 -3.04 -5.41 0.11
CA SER A 441 -3.54 -6.76 0.36
C SER A 441 -4.11 -7.46 -0.88
N ALA A 442 -4.19 -6.77 -2.02
CA ALA A 442 -4.56 -7.39 -3.30
C ALA A 442 -3.74 -6.77 -4.43
N GLU A 443 -3.50 -7.56 -5.48
CA GLU A 443 -2.93 -7.05 -6.72
C GLU A 443 -3.89 -6.04 -7.36
N ALA A 444 -3.33 -4.96 -7.91
CA ALA A 444 -4.13 -3.99 -8.65
C ALA A 444 -4.70 -4.66 -9.90
N LEU A 445 -6.04 -4.77 -9.98
CA LEU A 445 -6.71 -5.26 -11.18
C LEU A 445 -6.40 -4.33 -12.37
N ASP A 446 -6.03 -4.92 -13.50
CA ASP A 446 -5.75 -4.18 -14.72
C ASP A 446 -6.99 -3.37 -15.15
N ALA A 447 -6.77 -2.07 -15.39
CA ALA A 447 -7.78 -1.15 -15.90
C ALA A 447 -8.27 -1.51 -17.31
N ALA A 448 -7.64 -2.46 -18.01
CA ALA A 448 -8.06 -2.92 -19.34
C ALA A 448 -9.49 -3.47 -19.41
N GLY A 449 -10.00 -4.08 -18.33
CA GLY A 449 -11.40 -4.53 -18.27
C GLY A 449 -12.44 -3.42 -18.48
N LYS A 450 -12.05 -2.16 -18.18
CA LYS A 450 -12.88 -0.95 -18.30
C LYS A 450 -13.25 -0.59 -19.74
N VAL A 451 -12.34 -0.87 -20.68
CA VAL A 451 -12.52 -0.53 -22.10
C VAL A 451 -13.45 -1.53 -22.77
N ALA A 452 -13.29 -2.82 -22.45
CA ALA A 452 -14.04 -3.91 -23.06
C ALA A 452 -15.56 -3.81 -22.80
N HIS A 453 -15.99 -3.51 -21.57
CA HIS A 453 -17.42 -3.42 -21.25
C HIS A 453 -18.07 -2.17 -21.85
N ARG A 454 -17.39 -1.01 -21.78
CA ARG A 454 -17.87 0.25 -22.36
C ARG A 454 -18.00 0.13 -23.89
N ASP A 455 -17.03 -0.50 -24.54
CA ASP A 455 -17.06 -0.71 -25.99
C ASP A 455 -18.12 -1.73 -26.41
N ALA A 456 -18.32 -2.80 -25.63
CA ALA A 456 -19.38 -3.78 -25.88
C ALA A 456 -20.79 -3.15 -25.80
N SER A 457 -21.05 -2.35 -24.76
CA SER A 457 -22.34 -1.68 -24.58
C SER A 457 -22.63 -0.63 -25.66
N LEU A 458 -21.59 0.10 -26.11
CA LEU A 458 -21.67 1.01 -27.25
C LEU A 458 -21.89 0.28 -28.59
N GLN A 459 -21.32 -0.92 -28.75
CA GLN A 459 -21.55 -1.76 -29.94
C GLN A 459 -22.99 -2.31 -29.97
N GLU A 460 -23.53 -2.76 -28.84
CA GLU A 460 -24.91 -3.24 -28.74
C GLU A 460 -25.93 -2.11 -28.98
N GLN A 461 -25.71 -0.91 -28.45
CA GLN A 461 -26.56 0.25 -28.75
C GLN A 461 -26.49 0.65 -30.23
N ARG A 462 -25.31 0.59 -30.85
CA ARG A 462 -25.15 0.85 -32.29
C ARG A 462 -25.84 -0.22 -33.14
N ALA A 463 -25.85 -1.47 -32.71
CA ALA A 463 -26.56 -2.57 -33.38
C ALA A 463 -28.09 -2.37 -33.28
N ARG A 464 -28.61 -2.11 -32.08
CA ARG A 464 -30.05 -1.83 -31.85
C ARG A 464 -30.55 -0.60 -32.62
N ASN A 465 -29.72 0.44 -32.77
CA ASN A 465 -30.07 1.62 -33.56
C ASN A 465 -30.02 1.38 -35.08
N LYS A 466 -29.24 0.41 -35.55
CA LYS A 466 -29.22 -0.02 -36.96
C LYS A 466 -30.39 -0.93 -37.33
N GLU A 467 -30.98 -1.64 -36.38
CA GLU A 467 -32.16 -2.49 -36.61
C GLU A 467 -33.48 -1.69 -36.55
N LYS A 468 -33.46 -0.48 -35.99
CA LYS A 468 -34.63 0.41 -35.84
C LYS A 468 -34.74 1.53 -36.89
N GLY A 469 -33.75 1.66 -37.78
CA GLY A 469 -33.75 2.60 -38.90
C GLY A 469 -33.66 1.85 -40.22
#